data_AF-A0A7S1Z847-F1
#
_entry.id   AF-A0A7S1Z847-F1
#
_cell.length_a   1.000
_cell.length_b   1.000
_cell.length_c   1.000
_cell.angle_alpha   90.00
_cell.angle_beta   90.00
_cell.angle_gamma   90.00
#
_symmetry.space_group_name_H-M   'P 1'
#
loop_
_entity.id
_entity.type
_entity.pdbx_description
1 polymer ?
#
loop_
_entity_poly.entity_id
_entity_poly.type
_entity_poly.pdbx_seq_one_letter_code
_entity_poly.pdbx_strand_id
1 'polypeptide(L)'
;SSSRRPPLPPPRPPPRRVVVGMIVDRRVTPGRSKNRAGGLGVPSARLPMSAVGKEGSKTEDVEVLNVDSVLELMVRWWEKYDELCVTGVGKDKEEGQEELLRKCFMDAASGAMRTHRVRHPKQPVRMGGGIV
;
A
#
# COMPACT_ATOMS: atom_id res chain seq x y z
N SER A 1 14.45 3.09 20.53
CA SER A 1 13.04 2.74 20.77
C SER A 1 12.36 2.49 19.43
N SER A 2 12.12 1.23 19.09
CA SER A 2 11.54 0.79 17.81
C SER A 2 10.00 0.95 17.86
N SER A 3 9.48 2.11 17.44
CA SER A 3 8.03 2.28 17.29
C SER A 3 7.56 1.65 15.98
N ARG A 4 7.31 0.33 16.04
CA ARG A 4 6.55 -0.41 15.02
C ARG A 4 5.19 0.27 14.90
N ARG A 5 4.90 0.86 13.73
CA ARG A 5 3.52 1.28 13.43
C ARG A 5 2.68 0.03 13.22
N PRO A 6 1.42 0.00 13.68
CA PRO A 6 0.50 -1.00 13.19
C PRO A 6 0.32 -0.79 11.68
N PRO A 7 0.24 -1.88 10.88
CA PRO A 7 -0.25 -1.77 9.51
C PRO A 7 -1.62 -1.09 9.51
N LEU A 8 -2.06 -0.54 8.36
CA LEU A 8 -3.48 -0.20 8.23
C LEU A 8 -4.28 -1.44 8.66
N PRO A 9 -5.19 -1.33 9.64
CA PRO A 9 -5.96 -2.48 10.08
C PRO A 9 -6.71 -3.05 8.87
N PRO A 10 -6.66 -4.37 8.61
CA PRO A 10 -7.52 -4.97 7.62
C PRO A 10 -8.99 -4.73 8.04
N PRO A 11 -9.92 -4.58 7.09
CA PRO A 11 -9.86 -3.91 5.81
C PRO A 11 -10.94 -2.81 5.79
N ARG A 12 -10.52 -1.61 5.40
CA ARG A 12 -11.40 -0.45 5.24
C ARG A 12 -11.61 -0.19 3.75
N PRO A 13 -12.68 0.53 3.38
CA PRO A 13 -12.77 1.12 2.04
C PRO A 13 -11.49 1.89 1.69
N PRO A 14 -11.15 2.00 0.39
CA PRO A 14 -10.00 2.77 -0.03
C PRO A 14 -10.09 4.22 0.49
N PRO A 15 -8.96 4.83 0.86
CA PRO A 15 -8.97 6.19 1.39
C PRO A 15 -9.48 7.20 0.35
N ARG A 16 -10.38 8.09 0.77
CA ARG A 16 -10.92 9.17 -0.07
C ARG A 16 -9.91 10.27 -0.41
N ARG A 17 -8.93 10.47 0.47
CA ARG A 17 -7.87 11.47 0.30
C ARG A 17 -6.55 10.81 0.68
N VAL A 18 -5.57 10.93 -0.21
CA VAL A 18 -4.23 10.37 -0.04
C VAL A 18 -3.23 11.48 -0.30
N VAL A 19 -2.24 11.61 0.57
CA VAL A 19 -1.09 12.49 0.37
C VAL A 19 0.12 11.61 0.09
N VAL A 20 0.69 11.74 -1.11
CA VAL A 20 1.89 11.01 -1.52
C VAL A 20 3.05 12.00 -1.57
N GLY A 21 4.11 11.71 -0.83
CA GLY A 21 5.32 12.54 -0.84
C GLY A 21 6.09 12.35 -2.15
N MET A 22 6.12 13.38 -3.01
CA MET A 22 6.98 13.40 -4.18
C MET A 22 8.40 13.79 -3.75
N ILE A 23 9.34 12.85 -3.82
CA ILE A 23 10.76 13.09 -3.56
C ILE A 23 11.50 12.94 -4.88
N VAL A 24 12.01 14.06 -5.41
CA VAL A 24 12.82 14.10 -6.64
C VAL A 24 14.32 13.93 -6.33
N ASP A 25 14.67 13.86 -5.05
CA ASP A 25 16.04 13.85 -4.58
C ASP A 25 16.68 12.46 -4.71
N ARG A 26 17.93 12.37 -5.20
CA ARG A 26 18.63 11.08 -5.42
C ARG A 26 19.01 10.34 -4.13
N ARG A 27 18.70 10.92 -2.96
CA ARG A 27 19.00 10.35 -1.64
C ARG A 27 17.71 10.08 -0.88
N VAL A 28 17.32 8.81 -0.84
CA VAL A 28 16.21 8.34 -0.01
C VAL A 28 16.64 8.46 1.45
N THR A 29 15.97 9.33 2.21
CA THR A 29 16.13 9.43 3.67
C THR A 29 14.97 8.70 4.33
N PRO A 30 15.20 7.56 5.01
CA PRO A 30 14.14 6.83 5.70
C PRO A 30 13.36 7.71 6.67
N GLY A 31 12.03 7.53 6.70
CA GLY A 31 11.14 8.24 7.62
C GLY A 31 10.98 9.74 7.39
N ARG A 32 11.52 10.31 6.30
CA ARG A 32 11.40 11.75 6.00
C ARG A 32 9.93 12.19 5.91
N SER A 33 9.13 11.45 5.15
CA SER A 33 7.70 11.75 4.96
C SER A 33 6.93 11.54 6.26
N LYS A 34 7.22 10.47 7.00
CA LYS A 34 6.70 10.23 8.35
C LYS A 34 6.98 11.39 9.32
N ASN A 35 8.21 11.87 9.38
CA ASN A 35 8.60 12.94 10.31
C ASN A 35 7.93 14.26 9.94
N ARG A 36 7.86 14.57 8.64
CA ARG A 36 7.17 15.76 8.14
C ARG A 36 5.67 15.72 8.46
N ALA A 37 5.02 14.57 8.24
CA ALA A 37 3.61 14.39 8.57
C ALA A 37 3.36 14.57 10.09
N GLY A 38 4.23 14.01 10.93
CA GLY A 38 4.17 14.17 12.39
C GLY A 38 4.28 15.63 12.84
N GLY A 39 5.22 16.40 12.25
CA GLY A 39 5.36 17.83 12.54
C GLY A 39 4.15 18.68 12.11
N LEU A 40 3.33 18.19 11.18
CA LEU A 40 2.11 18.84 10.71
C LEU A 40 0.84 18.29 11.38
N GLY A 41 0.95 17.35 12.33
CA GLY A 41 -0.21 16.67 12.92
C GLY A 41 -1.00 15.81 11.93
N VAL A 42 -0.42 15.47 10.78
CA VAL A 42 -1.07 14.67 9.73
C VAL A 42 -0.89 13.18 10.04
N PRO A 43 -1.98 12.40 10.17
CA PRO A 43 -1.89 10.96 10.33
C PRO A 43 -1.16 10.32 9.14
N SER A 44 -0.28 9.36 9.41
CA SER A 44 0.43 8.63 8.35
C SER A 44 0.38 7.12 8.61
N ALA A 45 0.15 6.36 7.54
CA ALA A 45 -0.03 4.92 7.58
C ALA A 45 0.80 4.23 6.50
N ARG A 46 0.94 2.90 6.59
CA ARG A 46 1.61 2.07 5.58
C ARG A 46 0.58 1.24 4.84
N LEU A 47 0.80 1.06 3.54
CA LEU A 47 0.04 0.09 2.76
C LEU A 47 0.30 -1.33 3.29
N PRO A 48 -0.71 -2.20 3.39
CA PRO A 48 -0.55 -3.57 3.87
C PRO A 48 0.11 -4.48 2.83
N MET A 49 1.30 -4.11 2.37
CA MET A 49 2.06 -4.80 1.32
C MET A 49 2.65 -6.15 1.78
N SER A 50 2.70 -6.40 3.09
CA SER A 50 3.17 -7.67 3.64
C SER A 50 2.34 -8.87 3.17
N ALA A 51 1.07 -8.65 2.85
CA ALA A 51 0.19 -9.70 2.32
C ALA A 51 0.43 -10.01 0.84
N VAL A 52 1.10 -9.11 0.11
CA VAL A 52 1.29 -9.14 -1.36
C VAL A 52 2.63 -9.77 -1.77
N GLY A 53 3.51 -10.01 -0.80
CA GLY A 53 4.80 -10.70 -0.99
C GLY A 53 4.64 -12.21 -1.20
N LYS A 54 5.65 -12.85 -1.83
CA LYS A 54 5.71 -14.32 -1.88
C LYS A 54 5.85 -14.88 -0.45
N GLU A 55 5.08 -15.93 -0.17
CA GLU A 55 5.22 -16.75 1.03
C GLU A 55 6.70 -17.14 1.23
N GLY A 56 7.28 -16.83 2.40
CA GLY A 56 8.70 -17.07 2.70
C GLY A 56 9.67 -15.92 2.41
N SER A 57 9.25 -14.84 1.76
CA SER A 57 10.04 -13.60 1.72
C SER A 57 9.89 -12.88 3.05
N LYS A 58 10.99 -12.70 3.81
CA LYS A 58 10.99 -11.87 5.01
C LYS A 58 10.57 -10.45 4.61
N THR A 59 9.29 -10.15 4.81
CA THR A 59 8.57 -8.93 4.44
C THR A 59 8.99 -7.69 5.25
N GLU A 60 10.20 -7.71 5.82
CA GLU A 60 10.77 -6.57 6.55
C GLU A 60 11.46 -5.58 5.59
N ASP A 61 11.80 -6.00 4.37
CA ASP A 61 12.28 -5.13 3.29
C ASP A 61 11.13 -4.80 2.32
N VAL A 62 10.17 -3.98 2.76
CA VAL A 62 9.16 -3.44 1.87
C VAL A 62 9.85 -2.43 0.94
N GLU A 63 10.01 -2.83 -0.32
CA GLU A 63 10.48 -1.99 -1.42
C GLU A 63 9.81 -0.61 -1.37
N VAL A 64 10.60 0.46 -1.40
CA VAL A 64 10.07 1.82 -1.53
C VAL A 64 9.45 1.94 -2.91
N LEU A 65 8.12 1.91 -2.95
CA LEU A 65 7.38 2.10 -4.20
C LEU A 65 7.60 3.52 -4.73
N ASN A 66 7.77 3.64 -6.04
CA ASN A 66 7.70 4.94 -6.69
C ASN A 66 6.26 5.50 -6.62
N VAL A 67 6.14 6.81 -6.84
CA VAL A 67 4.86 7.53 -6.79
C VAL A 67 3.86 6.89 -7.76
N ASP A 68 4.28 6.57 -8.98
CA ASP A 68 3.41 5.99 -10.01
C ASP A 68 2.80 4.65 -9.58
N SER A 69 3.56 3.78 -8.92
CA SER A 69 3.08 2.49 -8.42
C SER A 69 2.10 2.67 -7.26
N VAL A 70 2.32 3.67 -6.40
CA VAL A 70 1.37 4.02 -5.35
C VAL A 70 0.07 4.54 -5.95
N LEU A 71 0.15 5.44 -6.94
CA LEU A 71 -1.03 5.99 -7.60
C LEU A 71 -1.81 4.91 -8.37
N GLU A 72 -1.11 4.05 -9.12
CA GLU A 72 -1.73 2.93 -9.85
C GLU A 72 -2.43 1.96 -8.88
N LEU A 73 -1.82 1.65 -7.73
CA LEU A 73 -2.45 0.86 -6.68
C LEU A 73 -3.73 1.53 -6.16
N MET A 74 -3.69 2.83 -5.86
CA MET A 74 -4.86 3.55 -5.34
C MET A 74 -6.01 3.56 -6.34
N VAL A 75 -5.72 3.78 -7.64
CA VAL A 75 -6.73 3.75 -8.71
C VAL A 75 -7.37 2.37 -8.81
N ARG A 76 -6.56 1.31 -8.93
CA ARG A 76 -7.08 -0.07 -9.02
C ARG A 76 -7.87 -0.50 -7.79
N TRP A 77 -7.48 -0.01 -6.61
CA TRP A 77 -8.21 -0.30 -5.38
C TRP A 77 -9.58 0.38 -5.40
N TRP A 78 -9.65 1.64 -5.82
CA TRP A 78 -10.92 2.35 -5.98
C TRP A 78 -11.83 1.70 -7.02
N GLU A 79 -11.32 1.31 -8.19
CA GLU A 79 -12.10 0.63 -9.24
C GLU A 79 -12.74 -0.66 -8.71
N LYS A 80 -11.95 -1.52 -8.06
CA LYS A 80 -12.44 -2.78 -7.49
C LYS A 80 -13.43 -2.57 -6.35
N TYR A 81 -13.23 -1.52 -5.55
CA TYR A 81 -14.15 -1.20 -4.48
C TYR A 81 -15.50 -0.70 -5.03
N ASP A 82 -15.47 0.08 -6.11
CA ASP A 82 -16.67 0.54 -6.79
C ASP A 82 -17.45 -0.64 -7.41
N GLU A 83 -16.77 -1.58 -8.06
CA GLU A 83 -17.36 -2.83 -8.55
C GLU A 83 -18.07 -3.62 -7.44
N LEU A 84 -17.45 -3.74 -6.26
CA LEU A 84 -18.08 -4.38 -5.10
C LEU A 84 -19.32 -3.63 -4.61
N CYS A 85 -19.27 -2.31 -4.60
CA CYS A 85 -20.40 -1.46 -4.19
C CYS A 85 -21.59 -1.57 -5.17
N VAL A 86 -21.31 -1.61 -6.48
CA VAL A 86 -22.32 -1.73 -7.54
C VAL A 86 -22.96 -3.13 -7.54
N THR A 87 -22.16 -4.19 -7.42
CA THR A 87 -22.65 -5.58 -7.47
C THR A 87 -23.41 -5.99 -6.20
N GLY A 88 -23.31 -5.23 -5.11
CA GLY A 88 -24.00 -5.53 -3.85
C GLY A 88 -23.50 -6.81 -3.15
N VAL A 89 -22.38 -7.36 -3.61
CA VAL A 89 -21.77 -8.58 -3.08
C VAL A 89 -21.32 -8.31 -1.65
N GLY A 90 -21.87 -9.05 -0.67
CA GLY A 90 -21.48 -8.97 0.74
C GLY A 90 -22.34 -8.09 1.64
N LYS A 91 -23.53 -7.64 1.19
CA LYS A 91 -24.44 -6.83 2.03
C LYS A 91 -25.06 -7.58 3.22
N ASP A 92 -25.07 -8.91 3.21
CA ASP A 92 -25.85 -9.71 4.15
C ASP A 92 -25.05 -10.29 5.34
N LYS A 93 -23.71 -10.16 5.37
CA LYS A 93 -22.86 -10.68 6.47
C LYS A 93 -21.61 -9.81 6.69
N GLU A 94 -21.47 -9.22 7.87
CA GLU A 94 -20.29 -8.40 8.25
C GLU A 94 -18.97 -9.16 8.10
N GLU A 95 -18.92 -10.43 8.49
CA GLU A 95 -17.71 -11.28 8.40
C GLU A 95 -17.29 -11.55 6.94
N GLY A 96 -18.24 -11.56 6.00
CA GLY A 96 -17.96 -11.72 4.57
C GLY A 96 -17.46 -10.43 3.92
N GLN A 97 -17.90 -9.27 4.43
CA GLN A 97 -17.48 -7.97 3.92
C GLN A 97 -15.99 -7.72 4.17
N GLU A 98 -15.47 -8.19 5.30
CA GLU A 98 -14.06 -8.08 5.64
C GLU A 98 -13.17 -8.75 4.59
N GLU A 99 -13.44 -10.02 4.31
CA GLU A 99 -12.68 -10.81 3.34
C GLU A 99 -12.78 -10.24 1.92
N LEU A 100 -13.93 -9.70 1.54
CA LEU A 100 -14.12 -9.05 0.24
C LEU A 100 -13.27 -7.80 0.09
N LEU A 101 -13.23 -6.93 1.11
CA LEU A 101 -12.39 -5.72 1.10
C LEU A 101 -10.90 -6.07 1.14
N ARG A 102 -10.52 -7.14 1.86
CA ARG A 102 -9.16 -7.66 1.84
C ARG A 102 -8.78 -8.12 0.43
N LYS A 103 -9.63 -8.95 -0.20
CA LYS A 103 -9.42 -9.44 -1.57
C LYS A 103 -9.36 -8.29 -2.59
N CYS A 104 -10.21 -7.28 -2.43
CA CYS A 104 -10.22 -6.06 -3.23
C CYS A 104 -8.84 -5.37 -3.23
N PHE A 105 -8.28 -5.13 -2.04
CA PHE A 105 -6.94 -4.55 -1.91
C PHE A 105 -5.87 -5.48 -2.51
N MET A 106 -5.94 -6.77 -2.19
CA MET A 106 -4.94 -7.77 -2.60
C MET A 106 -4.84 -7.89 -4.12
N ASP A 107 -5.97 -7.89 -4.82
CA ASP A 107 -5.98 -7.93 -6.28
C ASP A 107 -5.41 -6.64 -6.88
N ALA A 108 -5.78 -5.48 -6.32
CA ALA A 108 -5.27 -4.18 -6.76
C ALA A 108 -3.74 -4.09 -6.59
N ALA A 109 -3.25 -4.51 -5.42
CA ALA A 109 -1.83 -4.53 -5.09
C ALA A 109 -1.06 -5.50 -5.98
N SER A 110 -1.57 -6.70 -6.20
CA SER A 110 -0.97 -7.69 -7.09
C SER A 110 -0.87 -7.16 -8.53
N GLY A 111 -1.91 -6.48 -9.01
CA GLY A 111 -1.94 -5.83 -10.31
C GLY A 111 -0.90 -4.72 -10.44
N ALA A 112 -0.87 -3.78 -9.49
CA ALA A 112 0.09 -2.68 -9.49
C ALA A 112 1.54 -3.19 -9.40
N MET A 113 1.82 -4.21 -8.57
CA MET A 113 3.15 -4.80 -8.45
C MET A 113 3.59 -5.52 -9.73
N ARG A 114 2.66 -6.14 -10.45
CA ARG A 114 2.96 -6.72 -11.77
C ARG A 114 3.40 -5.64 -12.75
N THR A 115 2.68 -4.53 -12.82
CA THR A 115 3.03 -3.40 -13.69
C THR A 115 4.37 -2.77 -13.31
N HIS A 116 4.61 -2.54 -12.01
CA HIS A 116 5.87 -2.03 -11.48
C HIS A 116 7.06 -2.88 -11.95
N ARG A 117 6.97 -4.21 -11.82
CA ARG A 117 8.04 -5.13 -12.26
C ARG A 117 8.30 -5.06 -13.77
N VAL A 118 7.25 -4.88 -14.58
CA VAL A 118 7.39 -4.73 -16.05
C VAL A 118 8.06 -3.41 -16.39
N ARG A 119 7.71 -2.31 -15.71
CA ARG A 119 8.32 -0.98 -15.95
C ARG A 119 9.75 -0.88 -15.41
N HIS A 120 10.08 -1.64 -14.37
CA HIS A 120 11.37 -1.59 -13.69
C HIS A 120 12.07 -2.96 -13.64
N PRO A 121 12.40 -3.57 -14.79
CA PRO A 121 12.97 -4.93 -14.85
C PRO A 121 14.37 -5.01 -14.24
N LYS A 122 15.08 -3.87 -14.13
CA LYS A 122 16.45 -3.76 -13.60
C LYS A 122 16.52 -3.21 -12.17
N GLN A 123 15.40 -2.98 -11.50
CA GLN A 123 15.44 -2.75 -10.05
C GLN A 123 15.60 -4.12 -9.40
N PRO A 124 16.80 -4.50 -8.91
CA PRO A 124 16.88 -5.69 -8.07
C PRO A 124 15.97 -5.42 -6.87
N VAL A 125 15.31 -6.47 -6.37
CA VAL A 125 14.66 -6.45 -5.06
C VAL A 125 15.74 -6.01 -4.06
N ARG A 126 15.80 -4.72 -3.76
CA ARG A 126 16.83 -4.17 -2.90
C ARG A 126 16.44 -4.55 -1.48
N MET A 127 17.01 -5.65 -1.00
CA MET A 127 17.17 -5.91 0.43
C MET A 127 18.03 -4.77 0.98
N GLY A 128 17.44 -3.83 1.68
CA GLY A 128 18.17 -2.62 2.05
C GLY A 128 17.30 -1.44 2.42
N GLY A 129 16.68 -1.53 3.59
CA GLY A 129 16.72 -0.44 4.56
C GLY A 129 15.66 0.65 4.43
N GLY A 130 14.61 0.51 5.25
CA GLY A 130 14.10 1.63 6.04
C GLY A 130 13.01 2.50 5.39
N ILE A 131 11.81 2.40 5.95
CA ILE A 131 10.51 2.81 5.43
C ILE A 131 10.18 4.33 5.45
N VAL A 132 9.26 4.72 4.54
CA VAL A 132 8.42 5.94 4.40
C VAL A 132 8.13 6.74 5.68
#